data_AF-A0A969YZT4-F1
#
_entry.id   AF-A0A969YZT4-F1
#
_cell.length_a   1.000
_cell.length_b   1.000
_cell.length_c   1.000
_cell.angle_alpha   90.00
_cell.angle_beta   90.00
_cell.angle_gamma   90.00
#
_symmetry.space_group_name_H-M   'P 1'
#
loop_
_entity.id
_entity.type
_entity.pdbx_description
1 polymer ?
#
loop_
_entity_poly.entity_id
_entity_poly.type
_entity_poly.pdbx_seq_one_letter_code
_entity_poly.pdbx_strand_id
1 'polypeptide(L)'
;SDAHNQKIKLGPITILTIGAYYHSFKCINMHVLLDKKLSHNFTTDKNNIYNALKSGHSWVSYDYFINSKGFRFILKTKSKTYLIGSRVNLELGMFFIIKLPKLAKLLVIKDGEVWRNIIGDYFVIKVEEIGVYRLEVYHQYGKSWRPWIFTNSFWLV
;
A
#
# COMPACT_ATOMS: atom_id res chain seq x y z
N SER A 1 9.50 0.04 -17.12
CA SER A 1 10.17 1.16 -16.44
C SER A 1 11.52 1.30 -17.09
N ASP A 2 11.76 2.41 -17.75
CA ASP A 2 12.93 2.60 -18.61
C ASP A 2 14.09 3.21 -17.80
N ALA A 3 14.81 2.36 -17.07
CA ALA A 3 15.89 2.77 -16.18
C ALA A 3 17.23 2.66 -16.92
N HIS A 4 17.67 3.74 -17.57
CA HIS A 4 18.81 3.70 -18.50
C HIS A 4 20.21 3.83 -17.87
N ASN A 5 20.36 3.68 -16.55
CA ASN A 5 21.66 3.73 -15.84
C ASN A 5 22.60 4.83 -16.40
N GLN A 6 22.03 6.02 -16.65
CA GLN A 6 22.68 7.07 -17.41
C GLN A 6 23.83 7.64 -16.60
N LYS A 7 25.03 7.64 -17.18
CA LYS A 7 26.22 8.21 -16.56
C LYS A 7 26.37 9.66 -17.03
N ILE A 8 26.15 10.59 -16.12
CA ILE A 8 26.38 12.02 -16.37
C ILE A 8 27.76 12.38 -15.84
N LYS A 9 28.60 12.99 -16.68
CA LYS A 9 29.86 13.58 -16.25
C LYS A 9 29.61 14.99 -15.74
N LEU A 10 29.84 15.23 -14.44
CA LEU A 10 30.02 16.57 -13.90
C LEU A 10 31.52 16.88 -13.86
N GLY A 11 32.04 17.45 -14.95
CA GLY A 11 33.44 17.83 -15.06
C GLY A 11 34.41 16.63 -15.23
N PRO A 12 35.72 16.85 -15.05
CA PRO A 12 36.76 15.87 -15.40
C PRO A 12 36.87 14.69 -14.41
N ILE A 13 36.25 14.77 -13.22
CA ILE A 13 36.52 13.86 -12.10
C ILE A 13 35.25 13.14 -11.60
N THR A 14 34.05 13.67 -11.86
CA THR A 14 32.82 13.14 -11.26
C THR A 14 31.90 12.53 -12.31
N ILE A 15 31.65 11.22 -12.18
CA ILE A 15 30.63 10.50 -12.95
C ILE A 15 29.47 10.19 -12.00
N LEU A 16 28.33 10.84 -12.22
CA LEU A 16 27.10 10.60 -11.47
C LEU A 16 26.21 9.64 -12.27
N THR A 17 25.82 8.53 -11.66
CA THR A 17 24.97 7.53 -12.31
C THR A 17 23.51 7.76 -11.90
N ILE A 18 22.68 8.19 -12.83
CA ILE A 18 21.25 8.45 -12.64
C ILE A 18 20.45 7.25 -13.13
N GLY A 19 19.43 6.87 -12.35
CA GLY A 19 18.54 5.77 -12.75
C GLY A 19 19.22 4.40 -12.73
N ALA A 20 20.19 4.18 -11.83
CA ALA A 20 20.74 2.86 -11.62
C ALA A 20 19.62 1.89 -11.23
N TYR A 21 19.57 0.72 -11.90
CA TYR A 21 18.56 -0.32 -11.66
C TYR A 21 18.45 -0.68 -10.19
N TYR A 22 19.59 -0.78 -9.49
CA TYR A 22 19.64 -1.08 -8.07
C TYR A 22 18.84 -0.10 -7.20
N HIS A 23 18.88 1.20 -7.50
CA HIS A 23 18.09 2.20 -6.79
C HIS A 23 16.62 2.12 -7.20
N SER A 24 16.36 2.00 -8.50
CA SER A 24 14.99 1.96 -9.05
C SER A 24 14.16 0.80 -8.49
N PHE A 25 14.75 -0.39 -8.33
CA PHE A 25 14.06 -1.55 -7.74
C PHE A 25 13.79 -1.40 -6.24
N LYS A 26 14.50 -0.53 -5.53
CA LYS A 26 14.24 -0.25 -4.12
C LYS A 26 13.16 0.80 -3.92
N CYS A 27 12.83 1.58 -4.95
CA CYS A 27 11.84 2.64 -4.88
C CYS A 27 10.45 2.06 -4.66
N ILE A 28 9.85 1.51 -5.71
CA ILE A 28 8.47 1.03 -5.69
C ILE A 28 8.48 -0.46 -5.35
N ASN A 29 7.93 -0.80 -4.20
CA ASN A 29 7.83 -2.18 -3.74
C ASN A 29 6.36 -2.59 -3.64
N MET A 30 6.07 -3.82 -4.04
CA MET A 30 4.78 -4.45 -3.82
C MET A 30 4.87 -5.32 -2.58
N HIS A 31 3.93 -5.15 -1.67
CA HIS A 31 3.79 -5.96 -0.47
C HIS A 31 2.58 -6.87 -0.61
N VAL A 32 2.77 -8.15 -0.32
CA VAL A 32 1.74 -9.18 -0.43
C VAL A 32 1.34 -9.63 0.98
N LEU A 33 0.04 -9.66 1.25
CA LEU A 33 -0.53 -10.15 2.50
C LEU A 33 -0.79 -11.65 2.38
N LEU A 34 -0.17 -12.43 3.26
CA LEU A 34 -0.35 -13.87 3.34
C LEU A 34 -1.02 -14.22 4.67
N ASP A 35 -1.97 -15.17 4.61
CA ASP A 35 -2.64 -15.69 5.82
C ASP A 35 -1.69 -16.45 6.74
N LYS A 36 -0.65 -17.05 6.15
CA LYS A 36 0.37 -17.83 6.85
C LYS A 36 1.75 -17.31 6.47
N LYS A 37 2.69 -17.46 7.40
CA LYS A 37 4.10 -17.23 7.11
C LYS A 37 4.56 -18.17 5.99
N LEU A 38 5.52 -17.70 5.20
CA LEU A 38 6.19 -18.54 4.21
C LEU A 38 6.79 -19.76 4.91
N SER A 39 6.50 -20.92 4.33
CA SER A 39 6.89 -22.24 4.85
C SER A 39 8.29 -22.64 4.43
N HIS A 40 8.93 -21.88 3.54
CA HIS A 40 10.19 -22.20 2.85
C HIS A 40 10.08 -23.40 1.91
N ASN A 41 8.87 -23.84 1.58
CA ASN A 41 8.60 -24.79 0.52
C ASN A 41 8.19 -24.05 -0.75
N PHE A 42 8.98 -24.17 -1.81
CA PHE A 42 8.79 -23.41 -3.05
C PHE A 42 7.37 -23.56 -3.64
N THR A 43 6.86 -24.78 -3.77
CA THR A 43 5.54 -25.04 -4.37
C THR A 43 4.41 -24.41 -3.55
N THR A 44 4.43 -24.63 -2.24
CA THR A 44 3.43 -24.08 -1.31
C THR A 44 3.48 -22.56 -1.28
N ASP A 45 4.66 -21.98 -1.14
CA ASP A 45 4.86 -20.55 -1.01
C ASP A 45 4.54 -19.81 -2.32
N LYS A 46 4.91 -20.38 -3.48
CA LYS A 46 4.51 -19.90 -4.81
C LYS A 46 2.99 -19.81 -4.93
N ASN A 47 2.29 -20.87 -4.56
CA ASN A 47 0.82 -20.90 -4.63
C ASN A 47 0.20 -19.87 -3.68
N ASN A 48 0.72 -19.74 -2.46
CA ASN A 48 0.25 -18.75 -1.50
C ASN A 48 0.40 -17.30 -2.02
N ILE A 49 1.57 -16.97 -2.56
CA ILE A 49 1.85 -15.64 -3.12
C ILE A 49 0.94 -15.35 -4.31
N TYR A 50 0.81 -16.28 -5.25
CA TYR A 50 -0.05 -16.08 -6.42
C TYR A 50 -1.52 -15.98 -6.07
N ASN A 51 -2.00 -16.76 -5.10
CA ASN A 51 -3.37 -16.65 -4.62
C ASN A 51 -3.61 -15.29 -3.95
N ALA A 52 -2.68 -14.80 -3.13
CA ALA A 52 -2.78 -13.49 -2.52
C ALA A 52 -2.84 -12.37 -3.57
N LEU A 53 -1.95 -12.41 -4.57
CA LEU A 53 -1.98 -11.46 -5.68
C LEU A 53 -3.27 -11.54 -6.49
N LYS A 54 -3.75 -12.74 -6.82
CA LYS A 54 -5.00 -12.97 -7.55
C LYS A 54 -6.21 -12.39 -6.81
N SER A 55 -6.22 -12.51 -5.48
CA SER A 55 -7.28 -11.97 -4.62
C SER A 55 -7.10 -10.48 -4.30
N GLY A 56 -6.06 -9.83 -4.82
CA GLY A 56 -5.79 -8.41 -4.55
C GLY A 56 -5.29 -8.13 -3.13
N HIS A 57 -4.81 -9.14 -2.41
CA HIS A 57 -4.22 -9.01 -1.06
C HIS A 57 -2.83 -8.39 -1.12
N SER A 58 -2.74 -7.13 -1.58
CA SER A 58 -1.49 -6.41 -1.73
C SER A 58 -1.66 -4.89 -1.69
N TRP A 59 -0.54 -4.21 -1.45
CA TRP A 59 -0.40 -2.77 -1.64
C TRP A 59 0.95 -2.45 -2.28
N VAL A 60 1.06 -1.25 -2.83
CA VAL A 60 2.30 -0.73 -3.42
C VAL A 60 2.76 0.45 -2.59
N SER A 61 4.06 0.57 -2.36
CA SER A 61 4.64 1.68 -1.62
C SER A 61 5.98 2.14 -2.16
N TYR A 62 6.29 3.42 -1.91
CA TYR A 62 7.60 4.00 -2.16
C TYR A 62 8.53 3.83 -0.95
N ASP A 63 9.03 2.61 -0.73
CA ASP A 63 9.78 2.27 0.50
C ASP A 63 11.20 2.81 0.57
N TYR A 64 11.84 3.12 -0.57
CA TYR A 64 13.19 3.69 -0.58
C TYR A 64 13.26 4.96 0.28
N PHE A 65 12.21 5.79 0.23
CA PHE A 65 12.17 7.02 0.99
C PHE A 65 11.70 6.79 2.44
N ILE A 66 10.57 6.11 2.62
CA ILE A 66 10.06 5.73 3.94
C ILE A 66 9.54 4.31 3.85
N ASN A 67 10.10 3.41 4.66
CA ASN A 67 9.67 2.03 4.73
C ASN A 67 8.20 1.92 5.23
N SER A 68 7.35 1.25 4.45
CA SER A 68 5.94 1.00 4.78
C SER A 68 5.70 -0.19 5.72
N LYS A 69 6.75 -0.89 6.18
CA LYS A 69 6.65 -2.01 7.11
C LYS A 69 5.87 -1.61 8.37
N GLY A 70 4.85 -2.40 8.71
CA GLY A 70 3.93 -2.13 9.81
C GLY A 70 2.64 -1.44 9.38
N PHE A 71 2.51 -1.06 8.10
CA PHE A 71 1.25 -0.64 7.51
C PHE A 71 0.19 -1.74 7.68
N ARG A 72 -1.03 -1.31 8.00
CA ARG A 72 -2.18 -2.20 8.11
C ARG A 72 -3.42 -1.48 7.63
N PHE A 73 -4.15 -2.11 6.74
CA PHE A 73 -5.50 -1.70 6.35
C PHE A 73 -6.37 -2.95 6.32
N ILE A 74 -7.30 -3.02 7.27
CA ILE A 74 -8.22 -4.15 7.42
C ILE A 74 -9.64 -3.64 7.60
N LEU A 75 -10.60 -4.44 7.16
CA LEU A 75 -12.01 -4.25 7.47
C LEU A 75 -12.37 -5.22 8.60
N LYS A 76 -12.91 -4.69 9.71
CA LYS A 76 -13.41 -5.47 10.82
C LYS A 76 -14.92 -5.44 10.89
N THR A 77 -15.46 -6.58 11.26
CA THR A 77 -16.84 -6.80 11.68
C THR A 77 -16.87 -7.32 13.10
N LYS A 78 -18.06 -7.61 13.63
CA LYS A 78 -18.20 -8.26 14.95
C LYS A 78 -17.51 -9.63 15.03
N SER A 79 -17.47 -10.37 13.92
CA SER A 79 -17.00 -11.78 13.92
C SER A 79 -15.75 -12.03 13.07
N LYS A 80 -15.48 -11.20 12.06
CA LYS A 80 -14.47 -11.44 11.03
C LYS A 80 -13.60 -10.22 10.77
N THR A 81 -12.38 -10.50 10.31
CA THR A 81 -11.46 -9.50 9.75
C THR A 81 -11.20 -9.86 8.30
N TYR A 82 -11.30 -8.87 7.42
CA TYR A 82 -11.07 -9.00 5.98
C TYR A 82 -9.84 -8.18 5.58
N LEU A 83 -9.11 -8.69 4.59
CA LEU A 83 -7.90 -8.09 4.04
C LEU A 83 -8.22 -7.30 2.77
N ILE A 84 -7.35 -6.34 2.45
CA ILE A 84 -7.42 -5.52 1.22
C ILE A 84 -7.64 -6.42 0.00
N GLY A 85 -8.52 -6.07 -0.93
CA GLY A 85 -8.86 -6.93 -2.07
C GLY A 85 -10.12 -7.77 -1.85
N SER A 86 -10.57 -7.92 -0.59
CA SER A 86 -11.79 -8.67 -0.27
C SER A 86 -13.04 -8.01 -0.84
N ARG A 87 -13.97 -8.87 -1.29
CA ARG A 87 -15.37 -8.51 -1.56
C ARG A 87 -16.23 -8.96 -0.38
N VAL A 88 -16.98 -8.04 0.21
CA VAL A 88 -17.70 -8.26 1.47
C VAL A 88 -19.08 -7.64 1.38
N ASN A 89 -20.11 -8.34 1.85
CA ASN A 89 -21.44 -7.77 1.94
C ASN A 89 -21.46 -6.72 3.06
N LEU A 90 -22.03 -5.55 2.82
CA LEU A 90 -22.16 -4.52 3.84
C LEU A 90 -23.01 -5.04 5.01
N GLU A 91 -22.52 -4.87 6.23
CA GLU A 91 -23.25 -5.20 7.45
C GLU A 91 -23.09 -4.11 8.51
N LEU A 92 -24.03 -4.05 9.46
CA LEU A 92 -23.97 -3.09 10.56
C LEU A 92 -22.75 -3.36 11.45
N GLY A 93 -22.05 -2.28 11.83
CA GLY A 93 -20.88 -2.37 12.70
C GLY A 93 -19.58 -2.74 11.99
N MET A 94 -19.47 -2.39 10.71
CA MET A 94 -18.22 -2.46 9.96
C MET A 94 -17.31 -1.27 10.22
N PHE A 95 -16.01 -1.54 10.37
CA PHE A 95 -14.99 -0.52 10.56
C PHE A 95 -13.73 -0.82 9.76
N PHE A 96 -13.22 0.18 9.05
CA PHE A 96 -11.83 0.16 8.62
C PHE A 96 -10.92 0.45 9.80
N ILE A 97 -9.90 -0.38 9.99
CA ILE A 97 -8.78 -0.11 10.89
C ILE A 97 -7.55 0.11 10.03
N ILE A 98 -7.00 1.32 10.15
CA ILE A 98 -5.87 1.79 9.35
C ILE A 98 -4.76 2.18 10.30
N LYS A 99 -3.59 1.56 10.13
CA LYS A 99 -2.36 1.91 10.84
C LYS A 99 -1.28 2.23 9.82
N LEU A 100 -0.71 3.41 9.93
CA LEU A 100 0.42 3.87 9.13
C LEU A 100 1.70 3.75 9.97
N PRO A 101 2.85 3.42 9.36
CA PRO A 101 4.13 3.38 10.08
C PRO A 101 4.62 4.74 10.59
N LYS A 102 4.09 5.84 10.04
CA LYS A 102 4.42 7.23 10.39
C LYS A 102 3.20 8.12 10.18
N LEU A 103 3.22 9.27 10.85
CA LEU A 103 2.26 10.35 10.62
C LEU A 103 2.26 10.74 9.13
N ALA A 104 1.08 10.69 8.51
CA ALA A 104 0.92 10.95 7.10
C ALA A 104 -0.49 11.48 6.79
N LYS A 105 -0.64 12.05 5.61
CA LYS A 105 -1.95 12.40 5.04
C LYS A 105 -2.54 11.15 4.41
N LEU A 106 -3.75 10.80 4.83
CA LEU A 106 -4.53 9.68 4.37
C LEU A 106 -5.72 10.19 3.56
N LEU A 107 -5.81 9.75 2.31
CA LEU A 107 -7.02 9.84 1.51
C LEU A 107 -7.71 8.48 1.50
N VAL A 108 -8.96 8.43 1.93
CA VAL A 108 -9.84 7.28 1.70
C VAL A 108 -10.63 7.60 0.45
N ILE A 109 -10.43 6.81 -0.60
CA ILE A 109 -11.13 6.94 -1.86
C ILE A 109 -12.31 5.98 -1.86
N LYS A 110 -13.50 6.48 -2.18
CA LYS A 110 -14.72 5.69 -2.40
C LYS A 110 -15.18 5.94 -3.83
N ASP A 111 -15.34 4.89 -4.63
CA ASP A 111 -15.86 4.96 -5.99
C ASP A 111 -15.13 5.96 -6.91
N GLY A 112 -13.83 6.15 -6.65
CA GLY A 112 -12.96 7.06 -7.42
C GLY A 112 -12.86 8.48 -6.85
N GLU A 113 -13.65 8.83 -5.85
CA GLU A 113 -13.67 10.16 -5.22
C GLU A 113 -13.11 10.15 -3.80
N VAL A 114 -12.62 11.30 -3.34
CA VAL A 114 -12.10 11.45 -1.97
C VAL A 114 -13.27 11.47 -0.99
N TRP A 115 -13.44 10.39 -0.24
CA TRP A 115 -14.47 10.27 0.80
C TRP A 115 -13.99 10.82 2.15
N ARG A 116 -12.71 10.65 2.46
CA ARG A 116 -12.05 11.23 3.65
C ARG A 116 -10.67 11.73 3.28
N ASN A 117 -10.27 12.85 3.90
CA ASN A 117 -8.94 13.42 3.82
C ASN A 117 -8.51 13.85 5.22
N ILE A 118 -7.65 13.05 5.85
CA ILE A 118 -7.29 13.20 7.27
C ILE A 118 -5.79 13.00 7.47
N ILE A 119 -5.23 13.56 8.53
CA ILE A 119 -3.81 13.42 8.89
C ILE A 119 -3.72 12.67 10.21
N GLY A 120 -2.78 11.72 10.29
CA GLY A 120 -2.65 10.82 11.43
C GLY A 120 -1.82 9.59 11.09
N ASP A 121 -1.68 8.68 12.04
CA ASP A 121 -1.00 7.39 11.86
C ASP A 121 -1.87 6.19 12.31
N TYR A 122 -3.02 6.44 12.92
CA TYR A 122 -3.98 5.43 13.33
C TYR A 122 -5.40 5.94 13.18
N PHE A 123 -6.26 5.14 12.54
CA PHE A 123 -7.64 5.51 12.26
C PHE A 123 -8.56 4.31 12.43
N VAL A 124 -9.73 4.57 12.99
CA VAL A 124 -10.87 3.65 13.01
C VAL A 124 -12.04 4.38 12.36
N ILE A 125 -12.47 3.91 11.20
CA ILE A 125 -13.48 4.59 10.39
C ILE A 125 -14.67 3.66 10.21
N LYS A 126 -15.84 4.06 10.69
CA LYS A 126 -17.10 3.34 10.49
C LYS A 126 -17.46 3.34 9.00
N VAL A 127 -17.93 2.20 8.50
CA VAL A 127 -18.35 2.03 7.10
C VAL A 127 -19.80 1.60 7.07
N GLU A 128 -20.63 2.39 6.39
CA GLU A 128 -22.10 2.23 6.39
C GLU A 128 -22.69 2.25 4.99
N GLU A 129 -21.84 2.33 3.96
CA GLU A 129 -22.25 2.46 2.58
C GLU A 129 -21.53 1.43 1.72
N ILE A 130 -22.25 0.91 0.71
CA ILE A 130 -21.65 0.11 -0.36
C ILE A 130 -20.72 0.98 -1.20
N GLY A 131 -19.75 0.35 -1.85
CA GLY A 131 -18.81 1.02 -2.73
C GLY A 131 -17.43 0.37 -2.75
N VAL A 132 -16.57 0.94 -3.58
CA VAL A 132 -15.19 0.49 -3.80
C VAL A 132 -14.24 1.40 -3.04
N TYR A 133 -13.61 0.86 -1.99
CA TYR A 133 -12.77 1.64 -1.08
C TYR A 133 -11.30 1.33 -1.24
N ARG A 134 -10.46 2.33 -1.49
CA ARG A 134 -8.99 2.20 -1.44
C ARG A 134 -8.35 3.34 -0.67
N LEU A 135 -7.10 3.17 -0.28
CA LEU A 135 -6.33 4.22 0.38
C LEU A 135 -5.24 4.77 -0.53
N GLU A 136 -5.05 6.07 -0.43
CA GLU A 136 -3.88 6.77 -0.95
C GLU A 136 -3.23 7.53 0.21
N VAL A 137 -1.98 7.19 0.52
CA VAL A 137 -1.25 7.75 1.64
C VAL A 137 -0.11 8.58 1.11
N TYR A 138 0.04 9.78 1.68
CA TYR A 138 1.07 10.74 1.32
C TYR A 138 1.85 11.11 2.57
N HIS A 139 3.17 11.00 2.51
CA HIS A 139 4.03 11.45 3.61
C HIS A 139 4.45 12.90 3.39
N GLN A 140 4.78 13.60 4.48
CA GLN A 140 5.27 14.97 4.40
C GLN A 140 6.77 14.97 4.10
N TYR A 141 7.17 15.72 3.08
CA TYR A 141 8.57 15.99 2.77
C TYR A 141 8.77 17.48 2.52
N GLY A 142 9.41 18.15 3.48
CA GLY A 142 9.48 19.61 3.53
C GLY A 142 8.08 20.22 3.60
N LYS A 143 7.76 21.12 2.66
CA LYS A 143 6.46 21.80 2.58
C LYS A 143 5.43 21.08 1.68
N SER A 144 5.75 19.90 1.15
CA SER A 144 4.91 19.19 0.19
C SER A 144 4.55 17.78 0.65
N TRP A 145 3.39 17.30 0.20
CA TRP A 145 2.96 15.92 0.38
C TRP A 145 3.43 15.09 -0.81
N ARG A 146 4.03 13.94 -0.53
CA ARG A 146 4.58 13.04 -1.55
C ARG A 146 3.90 11.66 -1.48
N PRO A 147 3.55 11.06 -2.64
CA PRO A 147 2.94 9.74 -2.68
C PRO A 147 3.76 8.70 -1.90
N TRP A 148 3.10 7.86 -1.11
CA TRP A 148 3.77 6.87 -0.28
C TRP A 148 3.18 5.47 -0.39
N ILE A 149 1.90 5.26 -0.08
CA ILE A 149 1.25 3.94 -0.08
C ILE A 149 -0.05 4.02 -0.88
N PHE A 150 -0.25 3.04 -1.77
CA PHE A 150 -1.47 2.86 -2.54
C PHE A 150 -1.95 1.43 -2.39
N THR A 151 -3.20 1.25 -2.00
CA THR A 151 -3.75 -0.09 -1.74
C THR A 151 -4.61 -0.57 -2.89
N ASN A 152 -4.76 -1.89 -3.00
CA ASN A 152 -5.93 -2.45 -3.68
C ASN A 152 -7.23 -2.06 -2.94
N SER A 153 -8.37 -2.39 -3.56
CA SER A 153 -9.68 -1.95 -3.07
C SER A 153 -10.37 -3.02 -2.21
N PHE A 154 -11.14 -2.59 -1.21
CA PHE A 154 -12.25 -3.36 -0.69
C PHE A 154 -13.48 -3.13 -1.56
N TRP A 155 -14.23 -4.20 -1.83
CA TRP A 155 -15.48 -4.14 -2.57
C TRP A 155 -16.63 -4.42 -1.59
N LEU A 156 -17.33 -3.36 -1.17
CA LEU A 156 -18.51 -3.50 -0.33
C LEU A 156 -19.75 -3.54 -1.21
N VAL A 157 -20.48 -4.64 -1.13
CA VAL A 157 -21.66 -4.95 -1.97
C VAL A 157 -22.91 -5.20 -1.14
#